data_AF-A0A0C2G0S7-F1
#
_entry.id   AF-A0A0C2G0S7-F1
#
_cell.length_a   1.000
_cell.length_b   1.000
_cell.length_c   1.000
_cell.angle_alpha   90.00
_cell.angle_beta   90.00
_cell.angle_gamma   90.00
#
_symmetry.space_group_name_H-M   'P 1'
#
loop_
_entity.id
_entity.type
_entity.pdbx_description
1 polymer ?
#
loop_
_entity_poly.entity_id
_entity_poly.type
_entity_poly.pdbx_seq_one_letter_code
_entity_poly.pdbx_strand_id
1 'polypeptide(L)'
;MTLTMLQMLGYDISWAAFNIIEVMASTKYTEKRIGYLAAAQCFHDTTEVLMLTTNLIRKDLNSSNMYDSGVALGGLSCFVTPDLARDLASDIVNLFGALVPLEPRLGKKLLEPLTNLINSTSAMSLLYECINTVIAVLISISAGGDHAASIQLCVQKLGVLIEDSDQNLKYLGLLAMGKILQTHPKAVQAHKDIVLRCLDDKDESIRLRSLDLLYGMVSKKNIMEIVKKLMEHVESAEGSHYRYISVLVELTKVEGTKHGAKIAEQIQDVTVRVESIRHFSVSQMALLVENAHILLAGSAQQRNNISEVLLAAAWICGEYSQHVRNVPSVLESMLRARTSVMSGHILSVYVQNIGKLYSTLLSKAEEEDDWDAIESLDNLMLSKLADFELAEHLEAQERACTLMSILRVVEAAHARREKIATDIAKLYEGELNPVAPKAQRKVPVPDGPCGLEERPGIVKRTPLLGNRTYA
;
A
#
# COMPACT_ATOMS: atom_id res chain seq x y z
N MET A 1 -26.99 -47.05 23.60
CA MET A 1 -27.73 -46.69 24.83
C MET A 1 -27.75 -47.81 25.86
N THR A 2 -28.09 -49.05 25.51
CA THR A 2 -28.08 -50.17 26.48
C THR A 2 -26.67 -50.46 27.02
N LEU A 3 -25.65 -50.44 26.16
CA LEU A 3 -24.24 -50.65 26.57
C LEU A 3 -23.73 -49.54 27.51
N THR A 4 -24.01 -48.27 27.21
CA THR A 4 -23.67 -47.14 28.09
C THR A 4 -24.37 -47.24 29.45
N MET A 5 -25.60 -47.77 29.50
CA MET A 5 -26.30 -48.00 30.77
C MET A 5 -25.64 -49.12 31.58
N LEU A 6 -25.15 -50.18 30.94
CA LEU A 6 -24.41 -51.25 31.60
C LEU A 6 -23.08 -50.75 32.19
N GLN A 7 -22.36 -49.88 31.47
CA GLN A 7 -21.15 -49.23 32.00
C GLN A 7 -21.47 -48.37 33.23
N MET A 8 -22.57 -47.61 33.22
CA MET A 8 -23.01 -46.84 34.40
C MET A 8 -23.37 -47.73 35.60
N LEU A 9 -23.74 -49.00 35.36
CA LEU A 9 -23.99 -50.00 36.40
C LEU A 9 -22.70 -50.73 36.86
N GLY A 10 -21.54 -50.39 36.29
CA GLY A 10 -20.23 -50.93 36.66
C GLY A 10 -19.76 -52.16 35.88
N TYR A 11 -20.43 -52.54 34.79
CA TYR A 11 -19.98 -53.64 33.92
C TYR A 11 -18.97 -53.15 32.90
N ASP A 12 -17.84 -53.84 32.76
CA ASP A 12 -16.80 -53.49 31.77
C ASP A 12 -17.28 -53.68 30.32
N ILE A 13 -17.21 -52.60 29.53
CA ILE A 13 -17.52 -52.60 28.10
C ILE A 13 -16.32 -52.23 27.21
N SER A 14 -15.08 -52.39 27.69
CA SER A 14 -13.87 -52.07 26.93
C SER A 14 -13.80 -52.79 25.56
N TRP A 15 -14.37 -54.00 25.46
CA TRP A 15 -14.48 -54.76 24.20
C TRP A 15 -15.32 -54.07 23.11
N ALA A 16 -16.22 -53.15 23.49
CA ALA A 16 -17.11 -52.46 22.57
C ALA A 16 -16.49 -51.18 21.97
N ALA A 17 -15.25 -50.85 22.32
CA ALA A 17 -14.61 -49.59 21.93
C ALA A 17 -14.62 -49.34 20.41
N PHE A 18 -14.40 -50.37 19.58
CA PHE A 18 -14.44 -50.24 18.12
C PHE A 18 -15.85 -49.89 17.59
N ASN A 19 -16.89 -50.55 18.12
CA ASN A 19 -18.29 -50.25 17.76
C ASN A 19 -18.67 -48.81 18.17
N ILE A 20 -18.12 -48.30 19.27
CA ILE A 20 -18.32 -46.90 19.67
C ILE A 20 -17.75 -45.95 18.61
N ILE A 21 -16.57 -46.24 18.05
CA ILE A 21 -15.95 -45.44 16.98
C ILE A 21 -16.79 -45.47 15.70
N GLU A 22 -17.34 -46.63 15.32
CA GLU A 22 -18.24 -46.72 14.16
C GLU A 22 -19.49 -45.84 14.33
N VAL A 23 -20.07 -45.82 15.53
CA VAL A 23 -21.23 -44.98 15.85
C VAL A 23 -20.85 -43.49 15.85
N MET A 24 -19.65 -43.13 16.34
CA MET A 24 -19.12 -41.77 16.22
C MET A 24 -18.95 -41.35 14.75
N ALA A 25 -18.59 -42.27 13.85
CA ALA A 25 -18.41 -42.02 12.42
C ALA A 25 -19.72 -41.92 11.62
N SER A 26 -20.88 -42.13 12.25
CA SER A 26 -22.17 -42.04 11.59
C SER A 26 -22.45 -40.63 11.03
N THR A 27 -23.15 -40.58 9.89
CA THR A 27 -23.61 -39.33 9.27
C THR A 27 -24.83 -38.73 9.99
N LYS A 28 -25.54 -39.53 10.79
CA LYS A 28 -26.71 -39.06 11.53
C LYS A 28 -26.29 -38.49 12.88
N TYR A 29 -26.65 -37.23 13.11
CA TYR A 29 -26.34 -36.51 14.36
C TYR A 29 -26.81 -37.26 15.63
N THR A 30 -27.98 -37.90 15.61
CA THR A 30 -28.50 -38.64 16.76
C THR A 30 -27.63 -39.83 17.14
N GLU A 31 -27.14 -40.59 16.16
CA GLU A 31 -26.22 -41.71 16.36
C GLU A 31 -24.86 -41.20 16.81
N LYS A 32 -24.32 -40.18 16.14
CA LYS A 32 -23.05 -39.55 16.49
C LYS A 32 -23.03 -39.04 17.93
N ARG A 33 -24.08 -38.34 18.37
CA ARG A 33 -24.22 -37.85 19.76
C ARG A 33 -24.20 -39.00 20.78
N ILE A 34 -24.80 -40.14 20.46
CA ILE A 34 -24.74 -41.34 21.32
C ILE A 34 -23.33 -41.92 21.31
N GLY A 35 -22.65 -41.94 20.16
CA GLY A 35 -21.27 -42.38 20.02
C GLY A 35 -20.30 -41.56 20.88
N TYR A 36 -20.33 -40.24 20.78
CA TYR A 36 -19.48 -39.36 21.60
C TYR A 36 -19.81 -39.44 23.10
N LEU A 37 -21.07 -39.62 23.48
CA LEU A 37 -21.45 -39.86 24.88
C LEU A 37 -20.91 -41.20 25.39
N ALA A 38 -20.95 -42.25 24.57
CA ALA A 38 -20.39 -43.54 24.90
C ALA A 38 -18.85 -43.47 25.03
N ALA A 39 -18.19 -42.78 24.10
CA ALA A 39 -16.75 -42.52 24.15
C ALA A 39 -16.36 -41.79 25.45
N ALA A 40 -17.10 -40.75 25.84
CA ALA A 40 -16.87 -40.01 27.09
C ALA A 40 -16.95 -40.86 28.37
N GLN A 41 -17.62 -42.01 28.33
CA GLN A 41 -17.74 -42.92 29.48
C GLN A 41 -16.76 -44.10 29.43
N CYS A 42 -16.29 -44.48 28.24
CA CYS A 42 -15.57 -45.74 28.02
C CYS A 42 -14.10 -45.54 27.63
N PHE A 43 -13.76 -44.39 27.03
CA PHE A 43 -12.40 -44.14 26.59
C PHE A 43 -11.57 -43.60 27.75
N HIS A 44 -10.42 -44.22 27.96
CA HIS A 44 -9.42 -43.85 28.95
C HIS A 44 -8.05 -43.85 28.28
N ASP A 45 -7.03 -43.32 28.95
CA ASP A 45 -5.67 -43.20 28.39
C ASP A 45 -5.07 -44.53 27.91
N THR A 46 -5.56 -45.66 28.41
CA THR A 46 -5.12 -47.02 28.05
C THR A 46 -5.85 -47.61 26.84
N THR A 47 -6.84 -46.92 26.27
CA THR A 47 -7.65 -47.44 25.17
C THR A 47 -6.86 -47.38 23.85
N GLU A 48 -6.37 -48.53 23.37
CA GLU A 48 -5.51 -48.63 22.17
C GLU A 48 -6.12 -48.02 20.89
N VAL A 49 -7.43 -48.03 20.76
CA VAL A 49 -8.14 -47.54 19.57
C VAL A 49 -8.33 -46.02 19.53
N LEU A 50 -7.93 -45.27 20.57
CA LEU A 50 -8.08 -43.81 20.62
C LEU A 50 -7.37 -43.11 19.45
N MET A 51 -6.20 -43.59 19.03
CA MET A 51 -5.45 -42.99 17.93
C MET A 51 -6.19 -43.06 16.58
N LEU A 52 -7.06 -44.05 16.39
CA LEU A 52 -7.89 -44.18 15.18
C LEU A 52 -8.97 -43.09 15.10
N THR A 53 -9.34 -42.52 16.24
CA THR A 53 -10.40 -41.49 16.32
C THR A 53 -9.91 -40.10 15.92
N THR A 54 -8.61 -39.87 15.85
CA THR A 54 -8.01 -38.54 15.57
C THR A 54 -8.56 -37.91 14.30
N ASN A 55 -8.56 -38.65 13.18
CA ASN A 55 -9.07 -38.13 11.90
C ASN A 55 -10.58 -37.93 11.91
N LEU A 56 -11.31 -38.76 12.65
CA LEU A 56 -12.75 -38.64 12.80
C LEU A 56 -13.11 -37.37 13.59
N ILE A 57 -12.46 -37.16 14.72
CA ILE A 57 -12.65 -35.97 15.56
C ILE A 57 -12.24 -34.73 14.79
N ARG A 58 -11.12 -34.76 14.06
CA ARG A 58 -10.70 -33.64 13.20
C ARG A 58 -11.75 -33.28 12.15
N LYS A 59 -12.36 -34.28 11.52
CA LYS A 59 -13.44 -34.07 10.54
C LYS A 59 -14.68 -33.44 11.20
N ASP A 60 -15.04 -33.89 12.40
CA ASP A 60 -16.21 -33.37 13.10
C ASP A 60 -15.98 -31.97 13.67
N LEU A 61 -14.79 -31.66 14.17
CA LEU A 61 -14.41 -30.32 14.63
C LEU A 61 -14.49 -29.30 13.49
N ASN A 62 -14.02 -29.67 12.29
CA ASN A 62 -14.03 -28.85 11.08
C ASN A 62 -15.34 -28.97 10.25
N SER A 63 -16.40 -29.56 10.82
CA SER A 63 -17.69 -29.65 10.15
C SER A 63 -18.32 -28.26 9.97
N SER A 64 -19.04 -28.06 8.86
CA SER A 64 -19.86 -26.86 8.66
C SER A 64 -21.05 -26.80 9.62
N ASN A 65 -21.43 -27.94 10.19
CA ASN A 65 -22.52 -28.04 11.15
C ASN A 65 -22.00 -27.85 12.58
N MET A 66 -22.37 -26.72 13.20
CA MET A 66 -21.98 -26.37 14.58
C MET A 66 -22.36 -27.44 15.61
N TYR A 67 -23.42 -28.22 15.38
CA TYR A 67 -23.81 -29.30 16.28
C TYR A 67 -22.80 -30.46 16.28
N ASP A 68 -22.20 -30.78 15.13
CA ASP A 68 -21.17 -31.82 15.04
C ASP A 68 -19.89 -31.36 15.76
N SER A 69 -19.44 -30.13 15.50
CA SER A 69 -18.27 -29.55 16.18
C SER A 69 -18.47 -29.45 17.69
N GLY A 70 -19.68 -29.07 18.14
CA GLY A 70 -20.00 -28.95 19.57
C GLY A 70 -20.01 -30.30 20.31
N VAL A 71 -20.59 -31.34 19.70
CA VAL A 71 -20.57 -32.69 20.27
C VAL A 71 -19.15 -33.27 20.30
N ALA A 72 -18.38 -33.05 19.23
CA ALA A 72 -16.99 -33.50 19.17
C ALA A 72 -16.11 -32.83 20.22
N LEU A 73 -16.22 -31.50 20.38
CA LEU A 73 -15.49 -30.75 21.40
C LEU A 73 -15.88 -31.16 22.82
N GLY A 74 -17.19 -31.30 23.07
CA GLY A 74 -17.71 -31.74 24.36
C GLY A 74 -17.24 -33.15 24.72
N GLY A 75 -17.34 -34.10 23.78
CA GLY A 75 -16.88 -35.47 23.98
C GLY A 75 -15.36 -35.54 24.21
N LEU A 76 -14.57 -34.88 23.34
CA LEU A 76 -13.11 -34.86 23.43
C LEU A 76 -12.61 -34.41 24.80
N SER A 77 -13.27 -33.43 25.43
CA SER A 77 -12.88 -32.93 26.76
C SER A 77 -12.89 -33.99 27.87
N CYS A 78 -13.58 -35.11 27.68
CA CYS A 78 -13.69 -36.18 28.67
C CYS A 78 -12.61 -37.25 28.55
N PHE A 79 -12.01 -37.44 27.36
CA PHE A 79 -11.08 -38.54 27.08
C PHE A 79 -9.81 -38.09 26.32
N VAL A 80 -9.49 -36.80 26.37
CA VAL A 80 -8.31 -36.25 25.69
C VAL A 80 -7.01 -36.79 26.31
N THR A 81 -6.19 -37.42 25.48
CA THR A 81 -4.82 -37.85 25.85
C THR A 81 -3.79 -36.81 25.39
N PRO A 82 -2.56 -36.80 25.94
CA PRO A 82 -1.52 -35.87 25.51
C PRO A 82 -1.18 -35.95 24.01
N ASP A 83 -1.22 -37.15 23.43
CA ASP A 83 -0.97 -37.37 22.00
C ASP A 83 -2.11 -36.84 21.14
N LEU A 84 -3.35 -37.12 21.54
CA LEU A 84 -4.54 -36.61 20.85
C LEU A 84 -4.64 -35.08 20.94
N ALA A 85 -4.28 -34.51 22.10
CA ALA A 85 -4.19 -33.07 22.28
C ALA A 85 -3.16 -32.44 21.33
N ARG A 86 -1.98 -33.06 21.17
CA ARG A 86 -0.93 -32.57 20.25
C ARG A 86 -1.43 -32.56 18.80
N ASP A 87 -2.12 -33.62 18.38
CA ASP A 87 -2.57 -33.80 17.00
C ASP A 87 -3.79 -32.95 16.61
N LEU A 88 -4.59 -32.52 17.59
CA LEU A 88 -5.82 -31.73 17.39
C LEU A 88 -5.70 -30.27 17.89
N ALA A 89 -4.59 -29.89 18.54
CA ALA A 89 -4.43 -28.56 19.12
C ALA A 89 -4.70 -27.43 18.11
N SER A 90 -4.17 -27.55 16.89
CA SER A 90 -4.36 -26.54 15.84
C SER A 90 -5.83 -26.39 15.43
N ASP A 91 -6.53 -27.52 15.27
CA ASP A 91 -7.96 -27.55 14.92
C ASP A 91 -8.82 -26.92 16.03
N ILE A 92 -8.51 -27.22 17.29
CA ILE A 92 -9.22 -26.69 18.46
C ILE A 92 -9.01 -25.17 18.59
N VAL A 93 -7.76 -24.70 18.43
CA VAL A 93 -7.44 -23.27 18.48
C VAL A 93 -8.16 -22.51 17.37
N ASN A 94 -8.26 -23.08 16.17
CA ASN A 94 -8.99 -22.49 15.04
C ASN A 94 -10.49 -22.41 15.32
N LEU A 95 -11.08 -23.48 15.85
CA LEU A 95 -12.48 -23.50 16.25
C LEU A 95 -12.77 -22.43 17.31
N PHE A 96 -11.91 -22.30 18.32
CA PHE A 96 -12.05 -21.25 19.33
C PHE A 96 -11.93 -19.85 18.73
N GLY A 97 -11.03 -19.62 17.77
CA GLY A 97 -10.95 -18.35 17.04
C GLY A 97 -12.26 -17.97 16.34
N ALA A 98 -12.98 -18.95 15.77
CA ALA A 98 -14.28 -18.72 15.16
C ALA A 98 -15.41 -18.46 16.17
N LEU A 99 -15.30 -19.02 17.38
CA LEU A 99 -16.30 -18.85 18.46
C LEU A 99 -16.13 -17.55 19.25
N VAL A 100 -14.92 -16.99 19.30
CA VAL A 100 -14.60 -15.77 20.07
C VAL A 100 -15.48 -14.56 19.72
N PRO A 101 -15.77 -14.25 18.44
CA PRO A 101 -16.70 -13.17 18.10
C PRO A 101 -18.13 -13.41 18.59
N LEU A 102 -18.54 -14.68 18.74
CA LEU A 102 -19.88 -15.04 19.21
C LEU A 102 -19.99 -14.99 20.74
N GLU A 103 -18.92 -15.38 21.45
CA GLU A 103 -18.87 -15.36 22.91
C GLU A 103 -17.59 -14.67 23.46
N PRO A 104 -17.62 -13.35 23.70
CA PRO A 104 -16.45 -12.59 24.16
C PRO A 104 -15.89 -13.05 25.52
N ARG A 105 -16.71 -13.72 26.35
CA ARG A 105 -16.29 -14.28 27.64
C ARG A 105 -15.26 -15.39 27.48
N LEU A 106 -15.39 -16.17 26.41
CA LEU A 106 -14.44 -17.22 26.05
C LEU A 106 -13.06 -16.62 25.77
N GLY A 107 -13.00 -15.52 25.02
CA GLY A 107 -11.74 -14.86 24.68
C GLY A 107 -10.91 -14.46 25.90
N LYS A 108 -11.55 -13.95 26.98
CA LYS A 108 -10.85 -13.63 28.24
C LYS A 108 -10.21 -14.85 28.89
N LYS A 109 -10.86 -16.02 28.83
CA LYS A 109 -10.33 -17.27 29.40
C LYS A 109 -9.25 -17.91 28.52
N LEU A 110 -9.28 -17.66 27.22
CA LEU A 110 -8.31 -18.21 26.27
C LEU A 110 -6.98 -17.46 26.24
N LEU A 111 -6.96 -16.19 26.66
CA LEU A 111 -5.76 -15.36 26.52
C LEU A 111 -4.53 -15.94 27.22
N GLU A 112 -4.66 -16.34 28.49
CA GLU A 112 -3.54 -16.89 29.26
C GLU A 112 -3.08 -18.26 28.74
N PRO A 113 -3.95 -19.27 28.51
CA PRO A 113 -3.56 -20.53 27.89
C PRO A 113 -2.87 -20.38 26.54
N LEU A 114 -3.39 -19.52 25.66
CA LEU A 114 -2.78 -19.28 24.34
C LEU A 114 -1.43 -18.58 24.45
N THR A 115 -1.28 -17.62 25.36
CA THR A 115 0.02 -16.95 25.61
C THR A 115 1.06 -17.95 26.11
N ASN A 116 0.68 -18.88 26.99
CA ASN A 116 1.56 -19.94 27.46
C ASN A 116 1.95 -20.91 26.33
N LEU A 117 1.00 -21.25 25.46
CA LEU A 117 1.23 -22.12 24.31
C LEU A 117 2.15 -21.47 23.26
N ILE A 118 2.00 -20.17 23.00
CA ILE A 118 2.88 -19.37 22.13
C ILE A 118 4.34 -19.37 22.64
N ASN A 119 4.54 -19.42 23.96
CA ASN A 119 5.87 -19.47 24.55
C ASN A 119 6.52 -20.86 24.50
N SER A 120 5.73 -21.94 24.62
CA SER A 120 6.24 -23.31 24.73
C SER A 120 6.28 -24.08 23.40
N THR A 121 5.48 -23.67 22.41
CA THR A 121 5.36 -24.38 21.13
C THR A 121 6.56 -24.12 20.22
N SER A 122 7.11 -25.22 19.66
CA SER A 122 8.06 -25.20 18.54
C SER A 122 7.41 -25.43 17.16
N ALA A 123 6.15 -25.88 17.13
CA ALA A 123 5.42 -26.12 15.90
C ALA A 123 4.89 -24.81 15.28
N MET A 124 5.40 -24.43 14.10
CA MET A 124 5.07 -23.16 13.45
C MET A 124 3.59 -23.00 13.08
N SER A 125 2.93 -24.08 12.65
CA SER A 125 1.49 -24.07 12.33
C SER A 125 0.64 -23.75 13.57
N LEU A 126 0.89 -24.44 14.67
CA LEU A 126 0.20 -24.19 15.94
C LEU A 126 0.51 -22.79 16.47
N LEU A 127 1.77 -22.34 16.37
CA LEU A 127 2.17 -21.00 16.76
C LEU A 127 1.38 -19.92 16.00
N TYR A 128 1.29 -20.06 14.67
CA TYR A 128 0.54 -19.13 13.83
C TYR A 128 -0.94 -19.07 14.19
N GLU A 129 -1.58 -20.22 14.40
CA GLU A 129 -3.00 -20.27 14.76
C GLU A 129 -3.27 -19.70 16.16
N CYS A 130 -2.38 -19.96 17.12
CA CYS A 130 -2.47 -19.34 18.44
C CYS A 130 -2.40 -17.81 18.33
N ILE A 131 -1.47 -17.29 17.53
CA ILE A 131 -1.33 -15.85 17.32
C ILE A 131 -2.57 -15.28 16.63
N ASN A 132 -3.07 -15.90 15.56
CA ASN A 132 -4.25 -15.43 14.83
C ASN A 132 -5.51 -15.42 15.73
N THR A 133 -5.68 -16.44 16.58
CA THR A 133 -6.76 -16.51 17.57
C THR A 133 -6.60 -15.45 18.66
N VAL A 134 -5.39 -15.23 19.19
CA VAL A 134 -5.14 -14.14 20.15
C VAL A 134 -5.43 -12.77 19.53
N ILE A 135 -5.05 -12.53 18.27
CA ILE A 135 -5.39 -11.29 17.56
C ILE A 135 -6.91 -11.12 17.46
N ALA A 136 -7.65 -12.17 17.08
CA ALA A 136 -9.10 -12.13 17.01
C ALA A 136 -9.74 -11.81 18.38
N VAL A 137 -9.26 -12.45 19.44
CA VAL A 137 -9.66 -12.18 20.84
C VAL A 137 -9.44 -10.72 21.21
N LEU A 138 -8.28 -10.18 20.91
CA LEU A 138 -7.93 -8.80 21.27
C LEU A 138 -8.76 -7.78 20.50
N ILE A 139 -9.04 -8.03 19.21
CA ILE A 139 -9.94 -7.19 18.41
C ILE A 139 -11.35 -7.17 19.02
N SER A 140 -11.87 -8.34 19.42
CA SER A 140 -13.22 -8.44 20.01
C SER A 140 -13.34 -7.84 21.42
N ILE A 141 -12.26 -7.80 22.20
CA ILE A 141 -12.27 -7.37 23.62
C ILE A 141 -11.88 -5.87 23.78
N SER A 142 -11.74 -5.11 22.69
CA SER A 142 -11.15 -3.75 22.60
C SER A 142 -11.78 -2.62 23.46
N ALA A 143 -12.45 -2.89 24.57
CA ALA A 143 -13.11 -1.93 25.44
C ALA A 143 -12.57 -1.83 26.90
N GLY A 144 -11.49 -2.51 27.34
CA GLY A 144 -11.07 -2.27 28.74
C GLY A 144 -9.90 -3.01 29.39
N GLY A 145 -8.90 -3.51 28.65
CA GLY A 145 -7.74 -4.20 29.28
C GLY A 145 -6.40 -3.77 28.69
N ASP A 146 -5.38 -3.62 29.56
CA ASP A 146 -3.98 -3.39 29.17
C ASP A 146 -3.36 -4.71 28.67
N HIS A 147 -3.70 -5.10 27.44
CA HIS A 147 -3.20 -6.31 26.80
C HIS A 147 -1.93 -6.08 25.97
N ALA A 148 -1.20 -4.99 26.25
CA ALA A 148 0.00 -4.61 25.51
C ALA A 148 1.06 -5.73 25.51
N ALA A 149 1.25 -6.43 26.64
CA ALA A 149 2.25 -7.50 26.76
C ALA A 149 1.96 -8.69 25.82
N SER A 150 0.71 -9.15 25.74
CA SER A 150 0.31 -10.24 24.84
C SER A 150 0.49 -9.86 23.36
N ILE A 151 0.21 -8.60 23.01
CA ILE A 151 0.42 -8.09 21.65
C ILE A 151 1.90 -8.05 21.30
N GLN A 152 2.74 -7.55 22.21
CA GLN A 152 4.19 -7.52 22.02
C GLN A 152 4.75 -8.94 21.82
N LEU A 153 4.28 -9.92 22.60
CA LEU A 153 4.66 -11.31 22.41
C LEU A 153 4.26 -11.86 21.04
N CYS A 154 3.02 -11.60 20.60
CA CYS A 154 2.55 -12.02 19.28
C CYS A 154 3.40 -11.42 18.17
N VAL A 155 3.65 -10.10 18.23
CA VAL A 155 4.46 -9.37 17.25
C VAL A 155 5.91 -9.88 17.22
N GLN A 156 6.51 -10.16 18.38
CA GLN A 156 7.85 -10.75 18.50
C GLN A 156 7.91 -12.15 17.86
N LYS A 157 6.94 -13.01 18.14
CA LYS A 157 6.90 -14.38 17.58
C LYS A 157 6.59 -14.39 16.08
N LEU A 158 5.76 -13.45 15.60
CA LEU A 158 5.58 -13.24 14.16
C LEU A 158 6.87 -12.78 13.49
N GLY A 159 7.70 -11.98 14.17
CA GLY A 159 9.02 -11.61 13.67
C GLY A 159 9.89 -12.84 13.40
N VAL A 160 9.92 -13.80 14.33
CA VAL A 160 10.62 -15.08 14.15
C VAL A 160 10.04 -15.87 12.97
N LEU A 161 8.71 -15.88 12.81
CA LEU A 161 8.04 -16.57 11.70
C LEU A 161 8.38 -15.97 10.33
N ILE A 162 8.57 -14.65 10.26
CA ILE A 162 8.96 -13.94 9.02
C ILE A 162 10.44 -14.15 8.66
N GLU A 163 11.28 -14.44 9.64
CA GLU A 163 12.69 -14.77 9.43
C GLU A 163 12.92 -16.25 9.07
N ASP A 164 11.86 -17.07 9.04
CA ASP A 164 11.94 -18.47 8.68
C ASP A 164 12.40 -18.68 7.22
N SER A 165 12.99 -19.84 6.95
CA SER A 165 13.37 -20.25 5.59
C SER A 165 12.18 -20.52 4.66
N ASP A 166 11.02 -20.91 5.20
CA ASP A 166 9.82 -21.22 4.41
C ASP A 166 9.08 -19.96 3.96
N GLN A 167 8.96 -19.77 2.65
CA GLN A 167 8.27 -18.64 2.02
C GLN A 167 6.80 -18.53 2.44
N ASN A 168 6.10 -19.65 2.65
CA ASN A 168 4.71 -19.65 3.09
C ASN A 168 4.57 -19.11 4.51
N LEU A 169 5.50 -19.49 5.41
CA LEU A 169 5.52 -18.98 6.77
C LEU A 169 5.82 -17.48 6.80
N LYS A 170 6.74 -17.01 5.96
CA LYS A 170 6.98 -15.56 5.79
C LYS A 170 5.73 -14.82 5.36
N TYR A 171 5.04 -15.34 4.33
CA TYR A 171 3.82 -14.73 3.82
C TYR A 171 2.71 -14.69 4.88
N LEU A 172 2.46 -15.80 5.58
CA LEU A 172 1.50 -15.87 6.68
C LEU A 172 1.86 -14.92 7.82
N GLY A 173 3.14 -14.83 8.18
CA GLY A 173 3.63 -13.90 9.19
C GLY A 173 3.37 -12.44 8.84
N LEU A 174 3.68 -12.04 7.60
CA LEU A 174 3.38 -10.69 7.08
C LEU A 174 1.87 -10.40 7.05
N LEU A 175 1.05 -11.40 6.68
CA LEU A 175 -0.41 -11.27 6.68
C LEU A 175 -0.95 -11.03 8.10
N ALA A 176 -0.49 -11.80 9.09
CA ALA A 176 -0.89 -11.64 10.48
C ALA A 176 -0.41 -10.31 11.07
N MET A 177 0.82 -9.87 10.78
CA MET A 177 1.30 -8.54 11.18
C MET A 177 0.42 -7.43 10.60
N GLY A 178 -0.07 -7.58 9.37
CA GLY A 178 -0.99 -6.63 8.75
C GLY A 178 -2.33 -6.50 9.49
N LYS A 179 -2.84 -7.59 10.06
CA LYS A 179 -4.06 -7.54 10.90
C LYS A 179 -3.80 -6.78 12.21
N ILE A 180 -2.64 -7.00 12.85
CA ILE A 180 -2.26 -6.27 14.07
C ILE A 180 -2.08 -4.79 13.80
N LEU A 181 -1.49 -4.43 12.66
CA LEU A 181 -1.21 -3.04 12.29
C LEU A 181 -2.46 -2.14 12.32
N GLN A 182 -3.62 -2.68 11.95
CA GLN A 182 -4.90 -1.96 11.96
C GLN A 182 -5.36 -1.57 13.38
N THR A 183 -4.95 -2.31 14.40
CA THR A 183 -5.37 -2.07 15.80
C THR A 183 -4.26 -1.49 16.66
N HIS A 184 -3.01 -1.94 16.48
CA HIS A 184 -1.88 -1.61 17.34
C HIS A 184 -0.62 -1.25 16.52
N PRO A 185 -0.62 -0.11 15.80
CA PRO A 185 0.47 0.25 14.89
C PRO A 185 1.83 0.44 15.58
N LYS A 186 1.84 0.92 16.83
CA LYS A 186 3.09 1.14 17.58
C LYS A 186 3.86 -0.15 17.85
N ALA A 187 3.16 -1.28 18.06
CA ALA A 187 3.81 -2.56 18.33
C ALA A 187 4.51 -3.09 17.08
N VAL A 188 3.82 -3.06 15.93
CA VAL A 188 4.36 -3.53 14.65
C VAL A 188 5.56 -2.67 14.20
N GLN A 189 5.56 -1.37 14.49
CA GLN A 189 6.68 -0.46 14.18
C GLN A 189 8.03 -0.90 14.78
N ALA A 190 8.05 -1.64 15.89
CA ALA A 190 9.29 -2.14 16.48
C ALA A 190 10.00 -3.18 15.60
N HIS A 191 9.30 -3.79 14.63
CA HIS A 191 9.85 -4.77 13.69
C HIS A 191 9.94 -4.26 12.26
N LYS A 192 9.96 -2.93 12.07
CA LYS A 192 10.12 -2.30 10.74
C LYS A 192 11.32 -2.86 9.96
N ASP A 193 12.42 -3.18 10.64
CA ASP A 193 13.67 -3.60 9.99
C ASP A 193 13.52 -4.99 9.33
N ILE A 194 12.74 -5.87 9.95
CA ILE A 194 12.41 -7.18 9.38
C ILE A 194 11.58 -7.00 8.11
N VAL A 195 10.55 -6.16 8.17
CA VAL A 195 9.68 -5.89 7.01
C VAL A 195 10.45 -5.23 5.87
N LEU A 196 11.38 -4.31 6.17
CA LEU A 196 12.24 -3.68 5.16
C LEU A 196 13.15 -4.70 4.47
N ARG A 197 13.66 -5.72 5.20
CA ARG A 197 14.43 -6.82 4.59
C ARG A 197 13.59 -7.70 3.66
N CYS A 198 12.29 -7.84 3.92
CA CYS A 198 11.38 -8.61 3.07
C CYS A 198 11.15 -7.99 1.69
N LEU A 199 11.46 -6.69 1.50
CA LEU A 199 11.45 -6.07 0.17
C LEU A 199 12.55 -6.64 -0.76
N ASP A 200 13.63 -7.16 -0.17
CA ASP A 200 14.73 -7.82 -0.89
C ASP A 200 14.48 -9.35 -1.08
N ASP A 201 13.29 -9.86 -0.76
CA ASP A 201 12.99 -11.30 -0.88
C ASP A 201 12.87 -11.74 -2.36
N LYS A 202 13.18 -13.01 -2.63
CA LYS A 202 13.11 -13.61 -3.97
C LYS A 202 11.67 -13.71 -4.47
N ASP A 203 10.70 -13.93 -3.58
CA ASP A 203 9.29 -14.09 -3.92
C ASP A 203 8.58 -12.73 -4.10
N GLU A 204 7.94 -12.51 -5.24
CA GLU A 204 7.20 -11.28 -5.53
C GLU A 204 6.02 -11.04 -4.59
N SER A 205 5.30 -12.10 -4.20
CA SER A 205 4.15 -12.02 -3.30
C SER A 205 4.58 -11.53 -1.92
N ILE A 206 5.75 -11.98 -1.43
CA ILE A 206 6.34 -11.54 -0.17
C ILE A 206 6.75 -10.07 -0.27
N ARG A 207 7.43 -9.66 -1.35
CA ARG A 207 7.81 -8.26 -1.58
C ARG A 207 6.58 -7.35 -1.59
N LEU A 208 5.55 -7.69 -2.37
CA LEU A 208 4.31 -6.91 -2.45
C LEU A 208 3.57 -6.85 -1.11
N ARG A 209 3.54 -7.94 -0.35
CA ARG A 209 2.90 -7.96 0.96
C ARG A 209 3.66 -7.12 1.99
N SER A 210 4.99 -7.16 1.96
CA SER A 210 5.83 -6.32 2.82
C SER A 210 5.65 -4.84 2.48
N LEU A 211 5.46 -4.50 1.20
CA LEU A 211 5.16 -3.14 0.76
C LEU A 211 3.81 -2.63 1.29
N ASP A 212 2.74 -3.43 1.19
CA ASP A 212 1.43 -3.08 1.78
C ASP A 212 1.54 -2.86 3.30
N LEU A 213 2.35 -3.68 3.99
CA LEU A 213 2.60 -3.55 5.42
C LEU A 213 3.38 -2.27 5.75
N LEU A 214 4.44 -1.97 5.00
CA LEU A 214 5.24 -0.74 5.17
C LEU A 214 4.40 0.52 4.97
N TYR A 215 3.49 0.51 3.99
CA TYR A 215 2.54 1.62 3.78
C TYR A 215 1.73 1.92 5.06
N GLY A 216 1.15 0.90 5.69
CA GLY A 216 0.41 1.10 6.94
C GLY A 216 1.30 1.45 8.14
N MET A 217 2.59 1.15 8.09
CA MET A 217 3.56 1.48 9.15
C MET A 217 4.15 2.88 9.03
N VAL A 218 3.82 3.63 7.97
CA VAL A 218 4.37 4.97 7.76
C VAL A 218 3.94 5.92 8.88
N SER A 219 4.94 6.62 9.39
CA SER A 219 4.84 7.67 10.39
C SER A 219 5.69 8.85 9.97
N LYS A 220 5.49 9.99 10.62
CA LYS A 220 6.27 11.22 10.36
C LYS A 220 7.78 11.03 10.55
N LYS A 221 8.21 10.01 11.32
CA LYS A 221 9.62 9.75 11.64
C LYS A 221 10.31 8.81 10.66
N ASN A 222 9.61 7.83 10.09
CA ASN A 222 10.20 6.77 9.27
C ASN A 222 9.94 6.94 7.76
N ILE A 223 9.10 7.88 7.34
CA ILE A 223 8.74 8.07 5.92
C ILE A 223 9.96 8.23 5.01
N MET A 224 10.99 8.98 5.41
CA MET A 224 12.18 9.19 4.56
C MET A 224 13.01 7.93 4.37
N GLU A 225 13.12 7.11 5.40
CA GLU A 225 13.84 5.83 5.36
C GLU A 225 13.11 4.85 4.43
N ILE A 226 11.78 4.78 4.56
CA ILE A 226 10.91 3.96 3.71
C ILE A 226 11.02 4.44 2.26
N VAL A 227 10.81 5.73 1.99
CA VAL A 227 10.92 6.30 0.63
C VAL A 227 12.27 5.98 0.02
N LYS A 228 13.39 6.19 0.73
CA LYS A 228 14.73 5.88 0.21
C LYS A 228 14.87 4.40 -0.17
N LYS A 229 14.41 3.49 0.69
CA LYS A 229 14.49 2.05 0.42
C LYS A 229 13.60 1.66 -0.77
N LEU A 230 12.39 2.21 -0.86
CA LEU A 230 11.51 1.99 -2.02
C LEU A 230 12.18 2.47 -3.32
N MET A 231 12.90 3.59 -3.29
CA MET A 231 13.63 4.12 -4.45
C MET A 231 14.77 3.20 -4.89
N GLU A 232 15.57 2.68 -3.96
CA GLU A 232 16.61 1.67 -4.25
C GLU A 232 16.01 0.43 -4.95
N HIS A 233 14.82 0.01 -4.51
CA HIS A 233 14.10 -1.10 -5.16
C HIS A 233 13.52 -0.73 -6.52
N VAL A 234 13.05 0.50 -6.71
CA VAL A 234 12.56 0.96 -8.01
C VAL A 234 13.68 1.00 -9.05
N GLU A 235 14.92 1.31 -8.65
CA GLU A 235 16.08 1.28 -9.55
C GLU A 235 16.55 -0.15 -9.86
N SER A 236 16.36 -1.11 -8.95
CA SER A 236 16.90 -2.48 -9.07
C SER A 236 15.90 -3.56 -9.49
N ALA A 237 14.59 -3.37 -9.31
CA ALA A 237 13.62 -4.45 -9.46
C ALA A 237 13.15 -4.63 -10.92
N GLU A 238 13.40 -5.78 -11.53
CA GLU A 238 12.77 -6.14 -12.81
C GLU A 238 11.33 -6.61 -12.58
N GLY A 239 10.38 -5.69 -12.70
CA GLY A 239 8.95 -5.97 -12.47
C GLY A 239 8.44 -5.42 -11.13
N SER A 240 7.19 -4.97 -11.13
CA SER A 240 6.48 -4.32 -10.00
C SER A 240 6.78 -2.83 -9.71
N HIS A 241 7.56 -2.10 -10.52
CA HIS A 241 7.79 -0.63 -10.37
C HIS A 241 6.50 0.17 -10.17
N TYR A 242 5.42 -0.26 -10.83
CA TYR A 242 4.10 0.36 -10.77
C TYR A 242 3.52 0.42 -9.36
N ARG A 243 3.69 -0.65 -8.56
CA ARG A 243 3.15 -0.69 -7.20
C ARG A 243 3.95 0.22 -6.27
N TYR A 244 5.26 0.27 -6.43
CA TYR A 244 6.13 1.16 -5.65
C TYR A 244 5.79 2.63 -5.87
N ILE A 245 5.57 3.05 -7.12
CA ILE A 245 5.20 4.43 -7.44
C ILE A 245 3.80 4.76 -6.95
N SER A 246 2.84 3.83 -7.10
CA SER A 246 1.51 4.01 -6.53
C SER A 246 1.59 4.23 -5.02
N VAL A 247 2.41 3.45 -4.30
CA VAL A 247 2.66 3.66 -2.87
C VAL A 247 3.30 5.02 -2.61
N LEU A 248 4.34 5.42 -3.35
CA LEU A 248 4.98 6.73 -3.18
C LEU A 248 3.98 7.89 -3.36
N VAL A 249 3.08 7.79 -4.34
CA VAL A 249 2.01 8.76 -4.57
C VAL A 249 1.01 8.77 -3.41
N GLU A 250 0.58 7.62 -2.92
CA GLU A 250 -0.32 7.54 -1.76
C GLU A 250 0.36 8.09 -0.49
N LEU A 251 1.68 7.89 -0.32
CA LEU A 251 2.44 8.49 0.78
C LEU A 251 2.42 10.02 0.78
N THR A 252 2.28 10.67 -0.38
CA THR A 252 2.14 12.14 -0.44
C THR A 252 0.80 12.63 0.12
N LYS A 253 -0.22 11.76 0.17
CA LYS A 253 -1.53 12.07 0.74
C LYS A 253 -1.57 11.90 2.27
N VAL A 254 -0.58 11.24 2.87
CA VAL A 254 -0.52 10.99 4.32
C VAL A 254 -0.24 12.29 5.10
N GLU A 255 -1.14 12.63 6.03
CA GLU A 255 -1.17 13.93 6.70
C GLU A 255 0.06 14.24 7.58
N GLY A 256 0.59 15.46 7.45
CA GLY A 256 1.52 16.06 8.41
C GLY A 256 3.00 15.67 8.26
N THR A 257 3.43 15.21 7.09
CA THR A 257 4.84 14.97 6.76
C THR A 257 5.44 16.22 6.12
N LYS A 258 6.60 16.73 6.54
CA LYS A 258 7.27 17.88 5.88
C LYS A 258 8.10 17.45 4.65
N HIS A 259 7.73 16.33 4.03
CA HIS A 259 8.58 15.60 3.11
C HIS A 259 8.10 15.66 1.66
N GLY A 260 7.04 16.41 1.36
CA GLY A 260 6.49 16.54 0.00
C GLY A 260 7.55 16.92 -1.04
N ALA A 261 8.38 17.94 -0.74
CA ALA A 261 9.49 18.37 -1.61
C ALA A 261 10.49 17.24 -1.91
N LYS A 262 10.88 16.46 -0.88
CA LYS A 262 11.82 15.34 -1.07
C LYS A 262 11.19 14.21 -1.87
N ILE A 263 9.91 13.90 -1.65
CA ILE A 263 9.21 12.87 -2.43
C ILE A 263 9.09 13.32 -3.90
N ALA A 264 8.76 14.60 -4.12
CA ALA A 264 8.68 15.20 -5.44
C ALA A 264 10.03 15.10 -6.20
N GLU A 265 11.13 15.48 -5.55
CA GLU A 265 12.49 15.38 -6.08
C GLU A 265 12.83 13.93 -6.49
N GLN A 266 12.52 12.97 -5.62
CA GLN A 266 12.80 11.55 -5.85
C GLN A 266 11.97 10.98 -7.02
N ILE A 267 10.66 11.26 -7.06
CA ILE A 267 9.79 10.82 -8.17
C ILE A 267 10.27 11.41 -9.50
N GLN A 268 10.70 12.67 -9.50
CA GLN A 268 11.25 13.33 -10.68
C GLN A 268 12.57 12.67 -11.13
N ASP A 269 13.51 12.43 -10.23
CA ASP A 269 14.82 11.82 -10.55
C ASP A 269 14.67 10.41 -11.17
N VAL A 270 13.83 9.55 -10.59
CA VAL A 270 13.56 8.22 -11.17
C VAL A 270 12.88 8.30 -12.52
N THR A 271 11.90 9.21 -12.68
CA THR A 271 11.20 9.35 -13.96
C THR A 271 12.15 9.83 -15.07
N VAL A 272 13.13 10.66 -14.73
CA VAL A 272 14.16 11.11 -15.68
C VAL A 272 15.11 9.97 -16.05
N ARG A 273 15.63 9.24 -15.06
CA ARG A 273 16.69 8.24 -15.26
C ARG A 273 16.19 6.92 -15.85
N VAL A 274 14.98 6.49 -15.50
CA VAL A 274 14.47 5.16 -15.82
C VAL A 274 13.37 5.24 -16.87
N GLU A 275 13.70 4.87 -18.10
CA GLU A 275 12.79 4.98 -19.25
C GLU A 275 11.55 4.07 -19.12
N SER A 276 11.73 2.83 -18.66
CA SER A 276 10.65 1.83 -18.53
C SER A 276 9.50 2.28 -17.62
N ILE A 277 9.77 3.25 -16.74
CA ILE A 277 8.84 3.73 -15.73
C ILE A 277 8.04 4.95 -16.20
N ARG A 278 8.57 5.71 -17.17
CA ARG A 278 8.02 7.02 -17.60
C ARG A 278 6.53 6.97 -17.92
N HIS A 279 6.09 5.98 -18.69
CA HIS A 279 4.68 5.84 -19.05
C HIS A 279 3.76 5.76 -17.81
N PHE A 280 4.15 5.01 -16.79
CA PHE A 280 3.34 4.89 -15.58
C PHE A 280 3.46 6.11 -14.67
N SER A 281 4.67 6.62 -14.43
CA SER A 281 4.86 7.85 -13.64
C SER A 281 4.01 8.98 -14.19
N VAL A 282 4.07 9.23 -15.50
CA VAL A 282 3.29 10.27 -16.17
C VAL A 282 1.78 10.03 -16.01
N SER A 283 1.31 8.78 -16.13
CA SER A 283 -0.10 8.46 -15.91
C SER A 283 -0.59 8.77 -14.50
N GLN A 284 0.23 8.52 -13.47
CA GLN A 284 -0.10 8.82 -12.08
C GLN A 284 -0.01 10.32 -11.78
N MET A 285 1.01 11.01 -12.33
CA MET A 285 1.16 12.45 -12.20
C MET A 285 0.01 13.22 -12.89
N ALA A 286 -0.46 12.74 -14.04
CA ALA A 286 -1.62 13.30 -14.73
C ALA A 286 -2.88 13.24 -13.85
N LEU A 287 -3.13 12.09 -13.22
CA LEU A 287 -4.26 11.93 -12.28
C LEU A 287 -4.15 12.87 -11.07
N LEU A 288 -2.93 13.13 -10.57
CA LEU A 288 -2.72 14.09 -9.48
C LEU A 288 -3.04 15.53 -9.92
N VAL A 289 -2.62 15.92 -11.12
CA VAL A 289 -2.89 17.26 -11.68
C VAL A 289 -4.40 17.46 -11.92
N GLU A 290 -5.09 16.47 -12.49
CA GLU A 290 -6.53 16.53 -12.71
C GLU A 290 -7.32 16.68 -11.40
N ASN A 291 -6.87 16.01 -10.33
CA ASN A 291 -7.48 16.08 -9.01
C ASN A 291 -6.91 17.20 -8.11
N ALA A 292 -6.05 18.08 -8.64
CA ALA A 292 -5.39 19.12 -7.85
C ALA A 292 -6.37 20.03 -7.10
N HIS A 293 -7.52 20.34 -7.69
CA HIS A 293 -8.56 21.17 -7.08
C HIS A 293 -9.13 20.58 -5.78
N ILE A 294 -9.28 19.24 -5.71
CA ILE A 294 -9.75 18.53 -4.51
C ILE A 294 -8.63 18.51 -3.46
N LEU A 295 -7.42 18.23 -3.90
CA LEU A 295 -6.27 18.08 -3.01
C LEU A 295 -5.85 19.41 -2.35
N LEU A 296 -6.01 20.53 -3.06
CA LEU A 296 -5.75 21.88 -2.56
C LEU A 296 -6.89 22.45 -1.68
N ALA A 297 -8.03 21.77 -1.58
CA ALA A 297 -9.13 22.16 -0.68
C ALA A 297 -8.89 21.79 0.80
N GLY A 298 -7.80 21.08 1.09
CA GLY A 298 -7.42 20.66 2.44
C GLY A 298 -6.81 21.75 3.33
N SER A 299 -6.33 21.35 4.51
CA SER A 299 -5.69 22.24 5.49
C SER A 299 -4.43 22.94 4.93
N ALA A 300 -4.06 24.11 5.48
CA ALA A 300 -2.89 24.87 5.03
C ALA A 300 -1.57 24.08 5.01
N GLN A 301 -1.39 23.15 5.95
CA GLN A 301 -0.21 22.27 5.98
C GLN A 301 -0.26 21.19 4.89
N GLN A 302 -1.44 20.66 4.57
CA GLN A 302 -1.62 19.72 3.44
C GLN A 302 -1.35 20.41 2.11
N ARG A 303 -1.82 21.66 1.97
CA ARG A 303 -1.59 22.46 0.76
C ARG A 303 -0.11 22.56 0.43
N ASN A 304 0.76 22.93 1.39
CA ASN A 304 2.20 23.07 1.12
C ASN A 304 2.91 21.76 0.74
N ASN A 305 2.48 20.61 1.27
CA ASN A 305 3.12 19.34 0.93
C ASN A 305 2.71 18.85 -0.46
N ILE A 306 1.41 18.97 -0.74
CA ILE A 306 0.84 18.54 -2.01
C ILE A 306 1.27 19.50 -3.12
N SER A 307 1.46 20.78 -2.81
CA SER A 307 1.86 21.80 -3.78
C SER A 307 3.25 21.51 -4.39
N GLU A 308 4.21 21.03 -3.59
CA GLU A 308 5.52 20.61 -4.09
C GLU A 308 5.43 19.35 -4.98
N VAL A 309 4.56 18.41 -4.62
CA VAL A 309 4.32 17.20 -5.43
C VAL A 309 3.61 17.54 -6.72
N LEU A 310 2.67 18.49 -6.70
CA LEU A 310 1.99 19.01 -7.88
C LEU A 310 2.96 19.73 -8.82
N LEU A 311 3.98 20.41 -8.29
CA LEU A 311 5.05 21.01 -9.09
C LEU A 311 5.79 19.93 -9.89
N ALA A 312 6.25 18.87 -9.23
CA ALA A 312 6.90 17.75 -9.91
C ALA A 312 5.95 17.04 -10.88
N ALA A 313 4.68 16.85 -10.51
CA ALA A 313 3.68 16.23 -11.35
C ALA A 313 3.44 17.02 -12.64
N ALA A 314 3.27 18.35 -12.53
CA ALA A 314 3.08 19.22 -13.68
C ALA A 314 4.31 19.24 -14.59
N TRP A 315 5.51 19.24 -14.00
CA TRP A 315 6.75 19.14 -14.75
C TRP A 315 6.90 17.81 -15.50
N ILE A 316 6.62 16.68 -14.85
CA ILE A 316 6.68 15.35 -15.46
C ILE A 316 5.69 15.24 -16.62
N CYS A 317 4.46 15.72 -16.44
CA CYS A 317 3.44 15.74 -17.49
C CYS A 317 3.85 16.59 -18.68
N GLY A 318 4.47 17.76 -18.45
CA GLY A 318 4.92 18.64 -19.52
C GLY A 318 6.15 18.15 -20.26
N GLU A 319 7.12 17.54 -19.55
CA GLU A 319 8.36 17.03 -20.17
C GLU A 319 8.13 15.74 -20.95
N TYR A 320 7.28 14.85 -20.45
CA TYR A 320 6.96 13.56 -21.07
C TYR A 320 5.53 13.54 -21.60
N SER A 321 5.12 14.61 -22.28
CA SER A 321 3.76 14.79 -22.82
C SER A 321 3.34 13.63 -23.74
N GLN A 322 4.28 13.01 -24.43
CA GLN A 322 4.08 11.82 -25.28
C GLN A 322 3.49 10.60 -24.53
N HIS A 323 3.66 10.53 -23.21
CA HIS A 323 3.15 9.42 -22.39
C HIS A 323 1.83 9.76 -21.67
N VAL A 324 1.34 11.00 -21.81
CA VAL A 324 0.09 11.43 -21.18
C VAL A 324 -1.09 10.86 -21.96
N ARG A 325 -1.96 10.11 -21.28
CA ARG A 325 -3.15 9.48 -21.91
C ARG A 325 -4.13 10.49 -22.49
N ASN A 326 -4.37 11.59 -21.77
CA ASN A 326 -5.32 12.63 -22.15
C ASN A 326 -4.68 14.01 -21.93
N VAL A 327 -3.90 14.46 -22.91
CA VAL A 327 -3.21 15.76 -22.87
C VAL A 327 -4.20 16.94 -22.72
N PRO A 328 -5.37 16.98 -23.41
CA PRO A 328 -6.34 18.06 -23.23
C PRO A 328 -6.86 18.20 -21.80
N SER A 329 -7.19 17.09 -21.15
CA SER A 329 -7.71 17.07 -19.76
C SER A 329 -6.68 17.62 -18.77
N VAL A 330 -5.41 17.22 -18.90
CA VAL A 330 -4.32 17.71 -18.05
C VAL A 330 -4.06 19.20 -18.29
N LEU A 331 -4.04 19.64 -19.56
CA LEU A 331 -3.89 21.05 -19.92
C LEU A 331 -5.01 21.91 -19.32
N GLU A 332 -6.27 21.50 -19.51
CA GLU A 332 -7.42 22.24 -18.99
C GLU A 332 -7.40 22.29 -17.45
N SER A 333 -6.97 21.21 -16.81
CA SER A 333 -6.82 21.15 -15.35
C SER A 333 -5.73 22.09 -14.83
N MET A 334 -4.60 22.23 -15.55
CA MET A 334 -3.55 23.21 -15.23
C MET A 334 -4.03 24.65 -15.45
N LEU A 335 -4.79 24.91 -16.51
CA LEU A 335 -5.36 26.23 -16.84
C LEU A 335 -6.46 26.66 -15.85
N ARG A 336 -7.18 25.73 -15.23
CA ARG A 336 -8.20 26.00 -14.21
C ARG A 336 -7.62 26.27 -12.81
N ALA A 337 -6.30 26.26 -12.67
CA ALA A 337 -5.62 26.50 -11.40
C ALA A 337 -5.96 27.90 -10.84
N ARG A 338 -6.26 27.98 -9.54
CA ARG A 338 -6.54 29.26 -8.88
C ARG A 338 -5.23 29.97 -8.53
N THR A 339 -4.93 31.05 -9.24
CA THR A 339 -3.72 31.88 -9.05
C THR A 339 -3.62 32.49 -7.65
N SER A 340 -4.74 32.69 -6.95
CA SER A 340 -4.78 33.23 -5.58
C SER A 340 -4.45 32.22 -4.47
N VAL A 341 -4.52 30.92 -4.76
CA VAL A 341 -4.35 29.85 -3.75
C VAL A 341 -2.97 29.21 -3.84
N MET A 342 -2.36 29.23 -5.03
CA MET A 342 -1.10 28.57 -5.32
C MET A 342 0.09 29.52 -5.20
N SER A 343 1.24 29.00 -4.79
CA SER A 343 2.46 29.80 -4.69
C SER A 343 3.05 30.13 -6.06
N GLY A 344 3.72 31.28 -6.14
CA GLY A 344 4.31 31.79 -7.39
C GLY A 344 5.28 30.84 -8.07
N HIS A 345 6.08 30.08 -7.30
CA HIS A 345 7.00 29.11 -7.89
C HIS A 345 6.26 28.00 -8.64
N ILE A 346 5.13 27.50 -8.14
CA ILE A 346 4.35 26.44 -8.79
C ILE A 346 3.64 26.98 -10.03
N LEU A 347 3.05 28.17 -9.92
CA LEU A 347 2.43 28.83 -11.07
C LEU A 347 3.43 29.03 -12.22
N SER A 348 4.68 29.39 -11.91
CA SER A 348 5.73 29.53 -12.93
C SER A 348 6.06 28.21 -13.65
N VAL A 349 5.96 27.07 -12.95
CA VAL A 349 6.15 25.73 -13.53
C VAL A 349 4.93 25.33 -14.35
N TYR A 350 3.72 25.65 -13.88
CA TYR A 350 2.48 25.40 -14.60
C TYR A 350 2.50 26.13 -15.94
N VAL A 351 2.76 27.44 -15.96
CA VAL A 351 2.79 28.24 -17.20
C VAL A 351 3.77 27.65 -18.23
N GLN A 352 4.97 27.25 -17.79
CA GLN A 352 5.95 26.62 -18.68
C GLN A 352 5.46 25.30 -19.26
N ASN A 353 4.87 24.43 -18.44
CA ASN A 353 4.44 23.09 -18.89
C ASN A 353 3.11 23.13 -19.65
N ILE A 354 2.24 24.10 -19.36
CA ILE A 354 1.07 24.46 -20.18
C ILE A 354 1.54 24.75 -21.61
N GLY A 355 2.59 25.56 -21.79
CA GLY A 355 3.16 25.84 -23.11
C GLY A 355 3.65 24.59 -23.86
N LYS A 356 4.28 23.64 -23.16
CA LYS A 356 4.71 22.36 -23.75
C LYS A 356 3.53 21.45 -24.15
N LEU A 357 2.52 21.35 -23.28
CA LEU A 357 1.31 20.57 -23.56
C LEU A 357 0.53 21.17 -24.73
N TYR A 358 0.43 22.50 -24.78
CA TYR A 358 -0.14 23.23 -25.93
C TYR A 358 0.64 22.94 -27.21
N SER A 359 1.97 23.04 -27.20
CA SER A 359 2.81 22.71 -28.36
C SER A 359 2.61 21.27 -28.85
N THR A 360 2.44 20.32 -27.92
CA THR A 360 2.17 18.92 -28.25
C THR A 360 0.80 18.74 -28.91
N LEU A 361 -0.24 19.37 -28.36
CA LEU A 361 -1.59 19.33 -28.94
C LEU A 361 -1.67 20.03 -30.29
N LEU A 362 -1.01 21.19 -30.41
CA LEU A 362 -0.96 21.96 -31.64
C LEU A 362 -0.27 21.17 -32.75
N SER A 363 0.86 20.53 -32.45
CA SER A 363 1.58 19.67 -33.42
C SER A 363 0.67 18.55 -33.92
N LYS A 364 -0.05 17.89 -33.02
CA LYS A 364 -1.00 16.83 -33.38
C LYS A 364 -2.17 17.34 -34.23
N ALA A 365 -2.75 18.49 -33.88
CA ALA A 365 -3.88 19.07 -34.62
C ALA A 365 -3.45 19.58 -36.02
N GLU A 366 -2.25 20.16 -36.15
CA GLU A 366 -1.69 20.55 -37.45
C GLU A 366 -1.30 19.33 -38.32
N GLU A 367 -0.88 18.22 -37.72
CA GLU A 367 -0.63 16.95 -38.42
C GLU A 367 -1.93 16.34 -38.97
N GLU A 368 -3.03 16.45 -38.23
CA GLU A 368 -4.36 15.96 -38.60
C GLU A 368 -5.13 16.94 -39.52
N ASP A 369 -4.58 18.13 -39.80
CA ASP A 369 -5.22 19.23 -40.54
C ASP A 369 -6.59 19.65 -39.95
N ASP A 370 -6.77 19.47 -38.63
CA ASP A 370 -8.00 19.80 -37.90
C ASP A 370 -8.00 21.26 -37.44
N TRP A 371 -8.38 22.15 -38.35
CA TRP A 371 -8.45 23.59 -38.09
C TRP A 371 -9.47 23.99 -37.02
N ASP A 372 -10.56 23.22 -36.87
CA ASP A 372 -11.59 23.50 -35.85
C ASP A 372 -11.03 23.20 -34.44
N ALA A 373 -10.24 22.12 -34.29
CA ALA A 373 -9.55 21.81 -33.05
C ALA A 373 -8.46 22.83 -32.71
N ILE A 374 -7.71 23.33 -33.71
CA ILE A 374 -6.71 24.39 -33.53
C ILE A 374 -7.36 25.67 -33.00
N GLU A 375 -8.44 26.12 -33.66
CA GLU A 375 -9.16 27.34 -33.25
C GLU A 375 -9.76 27.19 -31.83
N SER A 376 -10.29 26.01 -31.51
CA SER A 376 -10.78 25.72 -30.15
C SER A 376 -9.67 25.78 -29.10
N LEU A 377 -8.50 25.22 -29.41
CA LEU A 377 -7.34 25.18 -28.51
C LEU A 377 -6.77 26.59 -28.27
N ASP A 378 -6.65 27.40 -29.32
CA ASP A 378 -6.18 28.79 -29.21
C ASP A 378 -7.13 29.63 -28.36
N ASN A 379 -8.44 29.53 -28.59
CA ASN A 379 -9.45 30.22 -27.81
C ASN A 379 -9.42 29.80 -26.32
N LEU A 380 -9.23 28.52 -26.04
CA LEU A 380 -9.07 28.02 -24.67
C LEU A 380 -7.83 28.63 -24.00
N MET A 381 -6.69 28.63 -24.70
CA MET A 381 -5.44 29.17 -24.20
C MET A 381 -5.51 30.68 -23.95
N LEU A 382 -6.00 31.46 -24.92
CA LEU A 382 -6.13 32.92 -24.80
C LEU A 382 -7.09 33.31 -23.67
N SER A 383 -8.21 32.62 -23.54
CA SER A 383 -9.20 32.93 -22.50
C SER A 383 -8.73 32.59 -21.10
N LYS A 384 -8.02 31.47 -20.90
CA LYS A 384 -7.61 31.00 -19.57
C LYS A 384 -6.24 31.50 -19.14
N LEU A 385 -5.32 31.72 -20.06
CA LEU A 385 -4.01 32.26 -19.70
C LEU A 385 -4.09 33.73 -19.26
N ALA A 386 -5.12 34.47 -19.68
CA ALA A 386 -5.40 35.83 -19.20
C ALA A 386 -5.53 35.89 -17.67
N ASP A 387 -6.06 34.85 -17.02
CA ASP A 387 -6.16 34.77 -15.56
C ASP A 387 -4.78 34.71 -14.89
N PHE A 388 -3.75 34.19 -15.58
CA PHE A 388 -2.37 34.12 -15.09
C PHE A 388 -1.60 35.44 -15.28
N GLU A 389 -1.98 36.29 -16.23
CA GLU A 389 -1.42 37.65 -16.37
C GLU A 389 -1.79 38.53 -15.17
N LEU A 390 -2.89 38.22 -14.49
CA LEU A 390 -3.35 38.90 -13.28
C LEU A 390 -2.79 38.29 -11.99
N ALA A 391 -1.86 37.33 -12.07
CA ALA A 391 -1.26 36.71 -10.90
C ALA A 391 -0.45 37.73 -10.07
N GLU A 392 -0.57 37.67 -8.73
CA GLU A 392 0.17 38.56 -7.81
C GLU A 392 1.69 38.30 -7.82
N HIS A 393 2.12 37.18 -8.38
CA HIS A 393 3.51 36.73 -8.39
C HIS A 393 4.21 37.14 -9.69
N LEU A 394 5.19 38.05 -9.58
CA LEU A 394 5.94 38.64 -10.72
C LEU A 394 6.49 37.59 -11.71
N GLU A 395 7.18 36.55 -11.23
CA GLU A 395 7.77 35.53 -12.11
C GLU A 395 6.70 34.78 -12.93
N ALA A 396 5.59 34.39 -12.29
CA ALA A 396 4.51 33.69 -12.97
C ALA A 396 3.80 34.61 -13.97
N GLN A 397 3.61 35.88 -13.60
CA GLN A 397 3.04 36.91 -14.45
C GLN A 397 3.92 37.17 -15.69
N GLU A 398 5.22 37.38 -15.53
CA GLU A 398 6.14 37.62 -16.65
C GLU A 398 6.16 36.46 -17.65
N ARG A 399 6.16 35.22 -17.15
CA ARG A 399 6.06 34.02 -17.99
C ARG A 399 4.71 33.93 -18.70
N ALA A 400 3.62 34.25 -18.01
CA ALA A 400 2.28 34.24 -18.60
C ALA A 400 2.15 35.28 -19.71
N CYS A 401 2.61 36.51 -19.48
CA CYS A 401 2.64 37.57 -20.49
C CYS A 401 3.51 37.21 -21.69
N THR A 402 4.65 36.55 -21.45
CA THR A 402 5.54 36.08 -22.52
C THR A 402 4.85 35.00 -23.36
N LEU A 403 4.24 34.00 -22.71
CA LEU A 403 3.49 32.95 -23.38
C LEU A 403 2.28 33.51 -24.13
N MET A 404 1.55 34.47 -23.55
CA MET A 404 0.44 35.17 -24.21
C MET A 404 0.89 35.90 -25.48
N SER A 405 2.05 36.55 -25.43
CA SER A 405 2.62 37.23 -26.60
C SER A 405 2.94 36.23 -27.73
N ILE A 406 3.47 35.05 -27.38
CA ILE A 406 3.71 33.96 -28.34
C ILE A 406 2.38 33.46 -28.91
N LEU A 407 1.36 33.25 -28.08
CA LEU A 407 0.04 32.78 -28.52
C LEU A 407 -0.65 33.74 -29.49
N ARG A 408 -0.50 35.06 -29.31
CA ARG A 408 -1.03 36.05 -30.27
C ARG A 408 -0.34 35.98 -31.63
N VAL A 409 0.95 35.65 -31.66
CA VAL A 409 1.67 35.42 -32.93
C VAL A 409 1.15 34.15 -33.60
N VAL A 410 0.91 33.10 -32.82
CA VAL A 410 0.35 31.83 -33.29
C VAL A 410 -1.06 32.01 -33.84
N GLU A 411 -1.96 32.69 -33.11
CA GLU A 411 -3.32 33.05 -33.56
C GLU A 411 -3.29 33.81 -34.89
N ALA A 412 -2.40 34.79 -35.03
CA ALA A 412 -2.25 35.56 -36.26
C ALA A 412 -1.74 34.70 -37.45
N ALA A 413 -0.93 33.67 -37.20
CA ALA A 413 -0.48 32.72 -38.20
C ALA A 413 -1.61 31.74 -38.58
N HIS A 414 -2.35 31.22 -37.61
CA HIS A 414 -3.50 30.34 -37.85
C HIS A 414 -4.65 31.04 -38.57
N ALA A 415 -4.86 32.33 -38.33
CA ALA A 415 -5.80 33.15 -39.11
C ALA A 415 -5.44 33.20 -40.61
N ARG A 416 -4.15 33.03 -40.95
CA ARG A 416 -3.65 32.91 -42.33
C ARG A 416 -3.53 31.46 -42.81
N ARG A 417 -3.95 30.48 -41.99
CA ARG A 417 -3.76 29.03 -42.20
C ARG A 417 -2.30 28.62 -42.41
N GLU A 418 -1.39 29.29 -41.71
CA GLU A 418 0.04 28.94 -41.68
C GLU A 418 0.30 27.96 -40.53
N LYS A 419 1.01 26.85 -40.81
CA LYS A 419 1.43 25.87 -39.81
C LYS A 419 2.67 26.39 -39.07
N ILE A 420 2.61 26.49 -37.74
CA ILE A 420 3.67 27.04 -36.89
C ILE A 420 4.06 26.10 -35.74
N ALA A 421 3.39 24.96 -35.57
CA ALA A 421 3.63 24.04 -34.45
C ALA A 421 5.10 23.62 -34.31
N THR A 422 5.78 23.37 -35.43
CA THR A 422 7.20 22.96 -35.43
C THR A 422 8.12 24.03 -34.85
N ASP A 423 7.84 25.31 -35.10
CA ASP A 423 8.64 26.41 -34.57
C ASP A 423 8.36 26.64 -33.09
N ILE A 424 7.11 26.40 -32.65
CA ILE A 424 6.75 26.41 -31.23
C ILE A 424 7.38 25.22 -30.49
N ALA A 425 7.43 24.03 -31.09
CA ALA A 425 8.05 22.85 -30.51
C ALA A 425 9.56 23.03 -30.28
N LYS A 426 10.26 23.67 -31.22
CA LYS A 426 11.69 24.02 -31.09
C LYS A 426 12.00 24.91 -29.89
N LEU A 427 11.04 25.72 -29.42
CA LEU A 427 11.23 26.53 -28.20
C LEU A 427 11.44 25.65 -26.96
N TYR A 428 10.97 24.40 -27.01
CA TYR A 428 11.00 23.45 -25.91
C TYR A 428 11.95 22.27 -26.14
N GLU A 429 12.61 22.19 -27.31
CA GLU A 429 13.59 21.17 -27.64
C GLU A 429 14.85 21.26 -26.76
N GLY A 430 15.32 20.10 -26.27
CA GLY A 430 16.54 19.96 -25.50
C GLY A 430 16.48 18.79 -24.51
N GLU A 431 17.34 17.78 -24.70
CA GLU A 431 17.45 16.63 -23.80
C GLU A 431 18.04 17.02 -22.44
N LEU A 432 17.38 16.56 -21.38
CA LEU A 432 17.86 16.66 -20.02
C LEU A 432 18.82 15.51 -19.72
N ASN A 433 20.10 15.84 -19.59
CA ASN A 433 21.09 14.90 -19.06
C ASN A 433 21.21 15.07 -17.53
N PRO A 434 21.09 14.01 -16.73
CA PRO A 434 21.31 14.10 -15.29
C PRO A 434 22.76 14.51 -15.01
N VAL A 435 22.95 15.71 -14.44
CA VAL A 435 24.29 16.25 -14.15
C VAL A 435 24.68 15.90 -12.72
N ALA A 436 25.87 15.31 -12.55
CA ALA A 436 26.39 15.00 -11.22
C ALA A 436 26.59 16.29 -10.39
N PRO A 437 26.26 16.31 -9.08
CA PRO A 437 26.38 17.51 -8.23
C PRO A 437 27.78 18.14 -8.22
N LYS A 438 28.84 17.36 -8.46
CA LYS A 438 30.24 17.82 -8.55
C LYS A 438 30.56 18.54 -9.86
N ALA A 439 29.87 18.22 -10.96
CA ALA A 439 30.01 18.88 -12.25
C ALA A 439 29.26 20.22 -12.27
N GLN A 440 28.14 20.31 -11.53
CA GLN A 440 27.32 21.51 -11.39
C GLN A 440 28.07 22.70 -10.76
N ARG A 441 28.88 22.44 -9.71
CA ARG A 441 29.68 23.47 -9.01
C ARG A 441 30.80 24.08 -9.86
N LYS A 442 31.10 23.50 -11.02
CA LYS A 442 32.11 24.01 -11.96
C LYS A 442 31.52 24.93 -13.02
N VAL A 443 30.19 25.11 -13.04
CA VAL A 443 29.52 26.04 -13.94
C VAL A 443 29.64 27.44 -13.33
N PRO A 444 30.37 28.38 -13.97
CA PRO A 444 30.47 29.74 -13.45
C PRO A 444 29.09 30.40 -13.42
N VAL A 445 28.74 31.01 -12.28
CA VAL A 445 27.53 31.81 -12.14
C VAL A 445 27.71 33.08 -12.98
N PRO A 446 26.78 33.44 -13.89
CA PRO A 446 26.88 34.68 -14.64
C PRO A 446 26.79 35.91 -13.73
N ASP A 447 27.71 36.86 -13.87
CA ASP A 447 27.71 38.11 -13.11
C ASP A 447 26.55 39.02 -13.54
N GLY A 448 25.51 39.11 -12.71
CA GLY A 448 24.35 39.99 -12.87
C GLY A 448 23.59 40.16 -11.54
N PRO A 449 22.75 41.21 -11.40
CA PRO A 449 22.21 41.67 -10.11
C PRO A 449 21.03 40.81 -9.67
N CYS A 450 21.30 39.55 -9.40
CA CYS A 450 20.31 38.56 -9.03
C CYS A 450 20.93 37.58 -8.04
N GLY A 451 21.39 38.12 -6.92
CA GLY A 451 21.84 37.36 -5.77
C GLY A 451 20.73 36.43 -5.29
N LEU A 452 20.92 35.13 -5.47
CA LEU A 452 20.20 34.07 -4.77
C LEU A 452 21.18 32.92 -4.53
N GLU A 453 21.33 32.55 -3.26
CA GLU A 453 22.21 31.51 -2.75
C GLU A 453 21.82 30.11 -3.31
N GLU A 454 22.84 29.30 -3.60
CA GLU A 454 22.76 27.99 -4.25
C GLU A 454 22.10 26.87 -3.40
N ARG A 455 21.35 25.96 -4.05
CA ARG A 455 21.27 24.49 -3.78
C ARG A 455 20.50 23.73 -4.91
N PRO A 456 20.73 22.41 -5.13
CA PRO A 456 20.86 21.81 -6.48
C PRO A 456 19.73 20.84 -6.89
N GLY A 457 19.55 20.64 -8.21
CA GLY A 457 18.61 19.64 -8.76
C GLY A 457 18.86 19.24 -10.23
N ILE A 458 18.51 20.06 -11.22
CA ILE A 458 18.53 19.69 -12.66
C ILE A 458 18.70 20.97 -13.53
N VAL A 459 19.52 20.95 -14.61
CA VAL A 459 19.72 22.10 -15.54
C VAL A 459 19.11 21.81 -16.92
N LYS A 460 18.23 22.68 -17.45
CA LYS A 460 18.06 22.87 -18.90
C LYS A 460 18.94 24.02 -19.38
N ARG A 461 19.62 23.82 -20.51
CA ARG A 461 20.04 24.92 -21.39
C ARG A 461 18.97 25.06 -22.47
N THR A 462 18.04 25.99 -22.32
CA THR A 462 17.21 26.47 -23.43
C THR A 462 17.25 28.01 -23.46
N PRO A 463 17.32 28.66 -24.64
CA PRO A 463 17.82 30.04 -24.76
C PRO A 463 16.86 31.13 -24.30
N LEU A 464 15.65 30.80 -23.83
CA LEU A 464 14.62 31.78 -23.51
C LEU A 464 14.52 32.18 -22.03
N LEU A 465 15.21 31.50 -21.12
CA LEU A 465 15.21 31.86 -19.69
C LEU A 465 16.58 31.60 -19.08
N GLY A 466 17.12 32.61 -18.40
CA GLY A 466 18.37 32.52 -17.65
C GLY A 466 18.36 31.35 -16.66
N ASN A 467 19.55 30.78 -16.44
CA ASN A 467 19.83 29.73 -15.47
C ASN A 467 19.12 29.95 -14.12
N ARG A 468 18.00 29.28 -13.86
CA ARG A 468 17.54 29.01 -12.49
C ARG A 468 16.92 27.62 -12.38
N THR A 469 17.67 26.79 -11.67
CA THR A 469 17.31 25.53 -11.05
C THR A 469 16.10 25.69 -10.12
N TYR A 470 15.19 24.72 -10.16
CA TYR A 470 14.03 24.58 -9.27
C TYR A 470 14.48 24.52 -7.80
N ALA A 471 13.75 25.25 -6.93
CA ALA A 471 13.98 25.35 -5.48
C ALA A 471 13.53 24.10 -4.71
#